data_AF-A0A934DWY9-F1
#
_entry.id   AF-A0A934DWY9-F1
#
_cell.length_a   1.000
_cell.length_b   1.000
_cell.length_c   1.000
_cell.angle_alpha   90.00
_cell.angle_beta   90.00
_cell.angle_gamma   90.00
#
_symmetry.space_group_name_H-M   'P 1'
#
loop_
_entity.id
_entity.type
_entity.pdbx_description
1 polymer ?
#
loop_
_entity_poly.entity_id
_entity_poly.type
_entity_poly.pdbx_seq_one_letter_code
_entity_poly.pdbx_strand_id
1 'polypeptide(L)'
;MDHSRALPPLVLAVWSTGCVAMPLAVPPMQLAVGSGARSLSSDSCGEDLDAPAQLRVAVHPLALFPGMLNRSADVGVGYLLDYGANAQIQGGYLEGSMVMLQKPLRGGLGRLSTRIQTRLIYADPEASWGLASALQLTGEWVSFADSDFETTSADGGAFGHSYGEGGIGLFIEGSYQRAGTLHGWTATGGILIRVPASAGIAYVWAWTLL
;
A
#
# COMPACT_ATOMS: atom_id res chain seq x y z
N MET A 1 18.95 46.92 -11.86
CA MET A 1 17.94 46.42 -10.91
C MET A 1 18.41 45.04 -10.48
N ASP A 2 19.19 44.98 -9.40
CA ASP A 2 19.77 43.75 -8.88
C ASP A 2 18.83 43.10 -7.87
N HIS A 3 18.35 41.90 -8.19
CA HIS A 3 17.67 41.03 -7.24
C HIS A 3 18.69 40.08 -6.61
N SER A 4 19.52 40.59 -5.70
CA SER A 4 20.27 39.76 -4.76
C SER A 4 19.28 39.10 -3.79
N ARG A 5 18.70 37.96 -4.21
CA ARG A 5 17.87 37.12 -3.35
C ARG A 5 18.79 36.47 -2.32
N ALA A 6 18.84 37.07 -1.13
CA ALA A 6 19.44 36.43 0.03
C ALA A 6 18.78 35.06 0.20
N LEU A 7 19.59 34.00 0.14
CA LEU A 7 19.13 32.67 0.45
C LEU A 7 18.63 32.68 1.91
N PRO A 8 17.41 32.18 2.17
CA PRO A 8 16.86 32.21 3.51
C PRO A 8 17.80 31.47 4.48
N PRO A 9 18.00 31.97 5.71
CA PRO A 9 18.97 31.44 6.67
C PRO A 9 18.79 29.95 6.99
N LEU A 10 17.59 29.41 6.76
CA LEU A 10 17.30 27.97 6.82
C LEU A 10 18.14 27.14 5.83
N VAL A 11 18.41 27.66 4.63
CA VAL A 11 19.22 26.95 3.63
C VAL A 11 20.67 26.88 4.09
N LEU A 12 21.22 27.96 4.67
CA LEU A 12 22.61 27.97 5.16
C LEU A 12 22.81 27.10 6.41
N ALA A 13 21.79 26.97 7.27
CA ALA A 13 21.84 26.10 8.44
C ALA A 13 22.05 24.62 8.07
N VAL A 14 21.42 24.15 6.98
CA VAL A 14 21.53 22.78 6.47
C VAL A 14 22.97 22.42 6.06
N TRP A 15 23.72 23.40 5.53
CA TRP A 15 25.13 23.19 5.17
C TRP A 15 26.05 23.11 6.40
N SER A 16 25.66 23.74 7.52
CA SER A 16 26.47 23.74 8.75
C SER A 16 26.34 22.46 9.58
N THR A 17 25.22 21.74 9.48
CA THR A 17 24.96 20.50 10.22
C THR A 17 25.43 19.25 9.47
N GLY A 18 25.80 19.38 8.20
CA GLY A 18 26.21 18.26 7.35
C GLY A 18 25.09 17.29 7.00
N CYS A 19 23.83 17.61 7.31
CA CYS A 19 22.67 16.78 7.03
C CYS A 19 21.46 17.60 6.59
N VAL A 20 20.66 17.03 5.69
CA VAL A 20 19.37 17.56 5.24
C VAL A 20 18.26 16.80 5.95
N ALA A 21 17.63 17.44 6.93
CA ALA A 21 16.48 16.89 7.63
C ALA A 21 15.18 17.16 6.85
N MET A 22 14.32 16.15 6.78
CA MET A 22 13.03 16.16 6.09
C MET A 22 11.96 15.58 7.03
N PRO A 23 10.80 16.25 7.18
CA PRO A 23 9.70 15.68 7.95
C PRO A 23 9.21 14.39 7.28
N LEU A 24 9.00 13.36 8.08
CA LEU A 24 8.47 12.06 7.66
C LEU A 24 7.10 11.87 8.30
N ALA A 25 6.08 11.64 7.49
CA ALA A 25 4.75 11.25 7.94
C ALA A 25 4.22 10.14 7.05
N VAL A 26 3.98 8.99 7.65
CA VAL A 26 3.50 7.78 7.00
C VAL A 26 2.17 7.41 7.65
N PRO A 27 1.04 7.42 6.92
CA PRO A 27 -0.24 6.99 7.49
C PRO A 27 -0.22 5.46 7.74
N PRO A 28 -1.21 4.92 8.48
CA PRO A 28 -1.34 3.47 8.58
C PRO A 28 -1.63 2.89 7.20
N MET A 29 -0.71 2.09 6.67
CA MET A 29 -0.79 1.58 5.31
C MET A 29 -0.78 0.06 5.28
N GLN A 30 -1.36 -0.48 4.21
CA GLN A 30 -1.30 -1.88 3.85
C GLN A 30 -0.68 -2.00 2.47
N LEU A 31 0.41 -2.74 2.39
CA LEU A 31 1.11 -3.08 1.16
C LEU A 31 0.79 -4.53 0.82
N ALA A 32 0.40 -4.82 -0.41
CA ALA A 32 0.19 -6.19 -0.85
C ALA A 32 0.87 -6.44 -2.20
N VAL A 33 1.60 -7.54 -2.30
CA VAL A 33 2.28 -7.98 -3.51
C VAL A 33 1.86 -9.41 -3.79
N GLY A 34 1.46 -9.70 -5.03
CA GLY A 34 1.00 -11.02 -5.41
C GLY A 34 1.10 -11.31 -6.89
N SER A 35 0.77 -12.53 -7.25
CA SER A 35 0.66 -12.96 -8.65
C SER A 35 -0.40 -14.05 -8.76
N GLY A 36 -0.74 -14.46 -9.98
CA GLY A 36 -1.73 -15.52 -10.18
C GLY A 36 -2.04 -15.77 -11.64
N ALA A 37 -3.31 -15.99 -11.94
CA ALA A 37 -3.81 -16.24 -13.29
C ALA A 37 -4.91 -15.25 -13.64
N ARG A 38 -4.90 -14.79 -14.88
CA ARG A 38 -5.88 -13.85 -15.41
C ARG A 38 -6.32 -14.29 -16.79
N SER A 39 -7.63 -14.34 -16.97
CA SER A 39 -8.30 -14.56 -18.25
C SER A 39 -8.94 -13.25 -18.66
N LEU A 40 -8.49 -12.69 -19.77
CA LEU A 40 -9.04 -11.50 -20.39
C LEU A 40 -9.67 -11.87 -21.72
N SER A 41 -10.86 -11.37 -21.98
CA SER A 41 -11.50 -11.45 -23.27
C SER A 41 -11.66 -10.05 -23.85
N SER A 42 -11.32 -9.91 -25.12
CA SER A 42 -11.66 -8.74 -25.93
C SER A 42 -12.54 -9.19 -27.09
N ASP A 43 -13.51 -8.36 -27.46
CA ASP A 43 -14.45 -8.61 -28.57
C ASP A 43 -13.75 -8.94 -29.90
N SER A 44 -12.47 -8.57 -30.05
CA SER A 44 -11.70 -8.71 -31.29
C SER A 44 -10.71 -9.88 -31.32
N CYS A 45 -10.23 -10.37 -30.16
CA CYS A 45 -9.05 -11.25 -30.10
C CYS A 45 -9.25 -12.59 -29.36
N GLY A 46 -10.44 -12.86 -28.83
CA GLY A 46 -10.69 -14.10 -28.08
C GLY A 46 -10.25 -14.00 -26.62
N GLU A 47 -10.07 -15.16 -25.98
CA GLU A 47 -9.67 -15.26 -24.57
C GLU A 47 -8.15 -15.44 -24.46
N ASP A 48 -7.51 -14.50 -23.75
CA ASP A 48 -6.08 -14.49 -23.48
C ASP A 48 -5.82 -14.80 -22.01
N LEU A 49 -4.94 -15.76 -21.76
CA LEU A 49 -4.49 -16.15 -20.41
C LEU A 49 -3.10 -15.59 -20.13
N ASP A 50 -2.92 -14.94 -18.98
CA ASP A 50 -1.61 -14.55 -18.48
C ASP A 50 -1.49 -14.68 -16.95
N ALA A 51 -0.29 -14.36 -16.46
CA ALA A 51 0.07 -14.38 -15.05
C ALA A 51 0.48 -12.97 -14.59
N PRO A 52 -0.45 -12.17 -14.03
CA PRO A 52 -0.14 -10.80 -13.64
C PRO A 52 0.70 -10.75 -12.36
N ALA A 53 1.55 -9.73 -12.25
CA ALA A 53 2.16 -9.28 -11.00
C ALA A 53 1.35 -8.08 -10.45
N GLN A 54 0.84 -8.21 -9.24
CA GLN A 54 -0.03 -7.23 -8.60
C GLN A 54 0.69 -6.56 -7.42
N LEU A 55 0.65 -5.24 -7.38
CA LEU A 55 1.09 -4.39 -6.27
C LEU A 55 -0.08 -3.50 -5.82
N ARG A 56 -0.31 -3.43 -4.51
CA ARG A 56 -1.37 -2.60 -3.92
C ARG A 56 -0.87 -1.87 -2.70
N VAL A 57 -1.38 -0.65 -2.56
CA VAL A 57 -1.16 0.19 -1.38
C VAL A 57 -2.50 0.76 -0.96
N ALA A 58 -2.87 0.58 0.31
CA ALA A 58 -4.10 1.10 0.89
C ALA A 58 -3.83 1.79 2.23
N VAL A 59 -4.62 2.80 2.56
CA VAL A 59 -4.64 3.44 3.88
C VAL A 59 -5.84 2.92 4.67
N HIS A 60 -5.59 2.52 5.92
CA HIS A 60 -6.60 1.99 6.84
C HIS A 60 -6.71 2.85 8.09
N PRO A 61 -7.55 3.90 8.11
CA PRO A 61 -7.58 4.86 9.22
C PRO A 61 -7.99 4.23 10.56
N LEU A 62 -8.77 3.14 10.55
CA LEU A 62 -9.19 2.47 11.78
C LEU A 62 -8.05 1.73 12.48
N ALA A 63 -6.92 1.51 11.80
CA ALA A 63 -5.72 0.91 12.38
C ALA A 63 -5.00 1.83 13.39
N LEU A 64 -5.40 3.10 13.51
CA LEU A 64 -4.88 4.03 14.53
C LEU A 64 -5.50 3.82 15.91
N PHE A 65 -6.61 3.10 16.04
CA PHE A 65 -7.34 3.05 17.31
C PHE A 65 -7.05 1.74 18.04
N PRO A 66 -6.27 1.75 19.15
CA PRO A 66 -5.89 0.53 19.85
C PRO A 66 -7.10 -0.24 20.41
N GLY A 67 -8.14 0.48 20.84
CA GLY A 67 -9.41 -0.13 21.27
C GLY A 67 -10.15 -0.88 20.16
N MET A 68 -9.79 -0.65 18.90
CA MET A 68 -10.38 -1.29 17.71
C MET A 68 -9.51 -2.43 17.15
N LEU A 69 -8.51 -2.90 17.89
CA LEU A 69 -7.73 -4.10 17.53
C LEU A 69 -8.63 -5.33 17.37
N ASN A 70 -9.73 -5.39 18.14
CA ASN A 70 -10.76 -6.44 18.09
C ASN A 70 -11.99 -6.07 17.24
N ARG A 71 -11.86 -5.13 16.30
CA ARG A 71 -12.98 -4.73 15.44
C ARG A 71 -13.43 -5.86 14.52
N SER A 72 -14.74 -5.94 14.27
CA SER A 72 -15.33 -6.89 13.33
C SER A 72 -15.26 -6.43 11.88
N ALA A 73 -15.01 -5.13 11.63
CA ALA A 73 -14.95 -4.56 10.29
C ALA A 73 -13.86 -3.50 10.17
N ASP A 74 -13.30 -3.36 8.96
CA ASP A 74 -12.33 -2.31 8.60
C ASP A 74 -12.69 -1.71 7.24
N VAL A 75 -12.24 -0.49 6.97
CA VAL A 75 -12.40 0.18 5.68
C VAL A 75 -11.08 0.76 5.22
N GLY A 76 -10.86 0.78 3.91
CA GLY A 76 -9.65 1.30 3.32
C GLY A 76 -9.88 1.96 1.97
N VAL A 77 -8.96 2.84 1.61
CA VAL A 77 -8.85 3.42 0.27
C VAL A 77 -7.44 3.17 -0.24
N GLY A 78 -7.30 2.76 -1.49
CA GLY A 78 -6.00 2.40 -2.03
C GLY A 78 -5.87 2.60 -3.51
N TYR A 79 -4.69 2.24 -3.99
CA TYR A 79 -4.31 2.22 -5.39
C TYR A 79 -3.71 0.86 -5.72
N LEU A 80 -4.03 0.35 -6.91
CA LEU A 80 -3.53 -0.93 -7.42
C LEU A 80 -2.78 -0.73 -8.72
N LEU A 81 -1.77 -1.57 -8.91
CA LEU A 81 -0.99 -1.74 -10.13
C LEU A 81 -0.94 -3.24 -10.43
N ASP A 82 -1.35 -3.63 -11.63
CA ASP A 82 -1.42 -5.01 -12.09
C ASP A 82 -0.74 -5.07 -13.47
N TYR A 83 0.40 -5.75 -13.53
CA TYR A 83 1.23 -5.88 -14.72
C TYR A 83 1.19 -7.32 -15.20
N GLY A 84 0.55 -7.58 -16.35
CA GLY A 84 0.62 -8.87 -17.03
C GLY A 84 1.10 -8.72 -18.47
N ALA A 85 1.30 -9.85 -19.15
CA ALA A 85 1.79 -9.86 -20.52
C ALA A 85 0.81 -9.22 -21.51
N ASN A 86 -0.49 -9.35 -21.25
CA ASN A 86 -1.54 -8.94 -22.21
C ASN A 86 -2.12 -7.57 -21.88
N ALA A 87 -2.03 -7.13 -20.62
CA ALA A 87 -2.59 -5.86 -20.18
C ALA A 87 -1.90 -5.33 -18.93
N GLN A 88 -1.82 -4.00 -18.84
CA GLN A 88 -1.49 -3.29 -17.61
C GLN A 88 -2.77 -2.63 -17.08
N ILE A 89 -3.09 -2.89 -15.82
CA ILE A 89 -4.29 -2.36 -15.17
C ILE A 89 -3.85 -1.58 -13.93
N GLN A 90 -4.38 -0.37 -13.78
CA GLN A 90 -4.09 0.46 -12.62
C GLN A 90 -5.30 1.26 -12.19
N GLY A 91 -5.40 1.62 -10.92
CA GLY A 91 -6.55 2.40 -10.48
C GLY A 91 -6.73 2.53 -8.98
N GLY A 92 -7.64 3.41 -8.62
CA GLY A 92 -8.06 3.62 -7.23
C GLY A 92 -9.13 2.61 -6.82
N TYR A 93 -9.16 2.26 -5.53
CA TYR A 93 -10.18 1.37 -5.00
C TYR A 93 -10.61 1.75 -3.58
N LEU A 94 -11.84 1.36 -3.26
CA LEU A 94 -12.40 1.37 -1.92
C LEU A 94 -12.58 -0.07 -1.46
N GLU A 95 -12.21 -0.36 -0.23
CA GLU A 95 -12.37 -1.68 0.36
C GLU A 95 -13.09 -1.65 1.71
N GLY A 96 -13.95 -2.65 1.91
CA GLY A 96 -14.55 -2.99 3.19
C GLY A 96 -14.15 -4.40 3.56
N SER A 97 -13.77 -4.62 4.82
CA SER A 97 -13.40 -5.93 5.32
C SER A 97 -14.22 -6.33 6.52
N MET A 98 -14.39 -7.65 6.69
CA MET A 98 -15.04 -8.28 7.82
C MET A 98 -14.13 -9.34 8.41
N VAL A 99 -13.89 -9.24 9.71
CA VAL A 99 -13.10 -10.21 10.48
C VAL A 99 -13.98 -11.40 10.83
N MET A 100 -13.60 -12.58 10.34
CA MET A 100 -14.35 -13.81 10.54
C MET A 100 -13.85 -14.57 11.77
N LEU A 101 -12.53 -14.58 11.98
CA LEU A 101 -11.89 -15.23 13.11
C LEU A 101 -10.74 -14.38 13.62
N GLN A 102 -10.64 -14.27 14.94
CA GLN A 102 -9.53 -13.60 15.61
C GLN A 102 -9.11 -14.41 16.84
N LYS A 103 -7.81 -14.66 16.98
CA LYS A 103 -7.26 -15.40 18.12
C LYS A 103 -5.96 -14.76 18.60
N PRO A 104 -5.76 -14.63 19.92
CA PRO A 104 -4.47 -14.20 20.45
C PRO A 104 -3.39 -15.22 20.12
N LEU A 105 -2.26 -14.73 19.64
CA LEU A 105 -1.04 -15.49 19.36
C LEU A 105 0.12 -14.90 20.16
N ARG A 106 1.24 -15.61 20.27
CA ARG A 106 2.42 -15.06 20.95
C ARG A 106 2.89 -13.79 20.21
N GLY A 107 2.86 -12.66 20.90
CA GLY A 107 3.33 -11.37 20.36
C GLY A 107 2.32 -10.61 19.50
N GLY A 108 1.08 -11.07 19.36
CA GLY A 108 0.09 -10.38 18.53
C GLY A 108 -1.26 -11.11 18.45
N LEU A 109 -2.02 -10.83 17.40
CA LEU A 109 -3.30 -11.44 17.10
C LEU A 109 -3.26 -12.07 15.70
N GLY A 110 -3.68 -13.33 15.62
CA GLY A 110 -4.00 -13.96 14.34
C GLY A 110 -5.41 -13.55 13.91
N ARG A 111 -5.56 -13.13 12.65
CA ARG A 111 -6.81 -12.63 12.09
C ARG A 111 -7.09 -13.27 10.73
N LEU A 112 -8.29 -13.80 10.56
CA LEU A 112 -8.82 -14.22 9.27
C LEU A 112 -9.96 -13.27 8.89
N SER A 113 -9.83 -12.63 7.73
CA SER A 113 -10.80 -11.63 7.26
C SER A 113 -11.16 -11.86 5.79
N THR A 114 -12.39 -11.47 5.44
CA THR A 114 -12.83 -11.34 4.05
C THR A 114 -12.89 -9.87 3.68
N ARG A 115 -12.60 -9.51 2.42
CA ARG A 115 -12.65 -8.14 1.93
C ARG A 115 -13.38 -8.07 0.61
N ILE A 116 -14.18 -7.03 0.46
CA ILE A 116 -14.85 -6.67 -0.79
C ILE A 116 -14.22 -5.36 -1.27
N GLN A 117 -13.81 -5.34 -2.53
CA GLN A 117 -13.21 -4.17 -3.15
C GLN A 117 -14.04 -3.70 -4.35
N THR A 118 -14.18 -2.39 -4.47
CA THR A 118 -14.72 -1.72 -5.66
C THR A 118 -13.64 -0.83 -6.23
N ARG A 119 -13.37 -0.96 -7.53
CA ARG A 119 -12.19 -0.40 -8.19
C ARG A 119 -12.60 0.42 -9.40
N LEU A 120 -12.04 1.61 -9.52
CA LEU A 120 -12.05 2.40 -10.75
C LEU A 120 -10.69 2.18 -11.43
N ILE A 121 -10.71 1.48 -12.56
CA ILE A 121 -9.48 1.02 -13.23
C ILE A 121 -9.30 1.68 -14.59
N TYR A 122 -8.06 1.81 -15.01
CA TYR A 122 -7.62 2.14 -16.35
C TYR A 122 -6.86 0.93 -16.90
N ALA A 123 -7.21 0.48 -18.11
CA ALA A 123 -6.61 -0.68 -18.76
C ALA A 123 -5.89 -0.28 -20.06
N ASP A 124 -4.61 -0.67 -20.16
CA ASP A 124 -3.75 -0.58 -21.34
C ASP A 124 -3.62 -2.01 -21.93
N PRO A 125 -3.81 -2.26 -23.25
CA PRO A 125 -3.73 -1.33 -24.38
C PRO A 125 -5.01 -0.59 -24.79
N GLU A 126 -6.17 -0.91 -24.21
CA GLU A 126 -7.47 -0.35 -24.64
C GLU A 126 -7.60 1.17 -24.37
N ALA A 127 -6.71 1.72 -23.54
CA ALA A 127 -6.72 3.11 -23.09
C ALA A 127 -8.09 3.56 -22.53
N SER A 128 -8.75 2.65 -21.81
CA SER A 128 -10.14 2.85 -21.36
C SER A 128 -10.28 2.75 -19.86
N TRP A 129 -11.24 3.53 -19.34
CA TRP A 129 -11.67 3.45 -17.95
C TRP A 129 -12.72 2.36 -17.77
N GLY A 130 -12.71 1.75 -16.60
CA GLY A 130 -13.53 0.61 -16.27
C GLY A 130 -13.81 0.47 -14.79
N LEU A 131 -14.58 -0.55 -14.46
CA LEU A 131 -14.90 -0.93 -13.10
C LEU A 131 -14.46 -2.37 -12.86
N ALA A 132 -13.98 -2.63 -11.66
CA ALA A 132 -13.71 -3.99 -11.20
C ALA A 132 -14.22 -4.19 -9.78
N SER A 133 -14.58 -5.43 -9.47
CA SER A 133 -14.94 -5.86 -8.14
C SER A 133 -14.10 -7.07 -7.74
N ALA A 134 -13.75 -7.16 -6.46
CA ALA A 134 -12.95 -8.26 -5.96
C ALA A 134 -13.44 -8.75 -4.61
N LEU A 135 -13.28 -10.05 -4.39
CA LEU A 135 -13.43 -10.73 -3.11
C LEU A 135 -12.07 -11.29 -2.71
N GLN A 136 -11.60 -10.92 -1.52
CA GLN A 136 -10.31 -11.35 -1.00
C GLN A 136 -10.49 -12.04 0.35
N LEU A 137 -9.79 -13.16 0.55
CA LEU A 137 -9.62 -13.81 1.85
C LEU A 137 -8.19 -13.55 2.34
N THR A 138 -8.05 -13.07 3.57
CA THR A 138 -6.74 -12.69 4.14
C THR A 138 -6.54 -13.33 5.51
N GLY A 139 -5.39 -13.99 5.69
CA GLY A 139 -4.90 -14.43 6.99
C GLY A 139 -3.69 -13.60 7.42
N GLU A 140 -3.78 -12.92 8.55
CA GLU A 140 -2.75 -11.98 9.03
C GLU A 140 -2.34 -12.30 10.47
N TRP A 141 -1.08 -12.05 10.79
CA TRP A 141 -0.61 -11.83 12.16
C TRP A 141 -0.37 -10.34 12.33
N VAL A 142 -1.06 -9.73 13.30
CA VAL A 142 -1.01 -8.29 13.56
C VAL A 142 -0.60 -8.00 15.00
N SER A 143 0.11 -6.91 15.21
CA SER A 143 0.45 -6.37 16.53
C SER A 143 0.21 -4.86 16.52
N PHE A 144 0.01 -4.27 17.70
CA PHE A 144 -0.08 -2.82 17.83
C PHE A 144 1.31 -2.28 18.15
N ALA A 145 1.79 -1.33 17.36
CA ALA A 145 3.00 -0.57 17.62
C ALA A 145 2.63 0.72 18.35
N ASP A 146 3.35 1.01 19.43
CA ASP A 146 3.33 2.26 20.17
C ASP A 146 4.75 2.42 20.73
N SER A 147 5.66 2.86 19.87
CA SER A 147 7.09 2.86 20.17
C SER A 147 7.84 3.90 19.35
N ASP A 148 8.84 4.50 19.99
CA ASP A 148 9.83 5.30 19.31
C ASP A 148 10.72 4.43 18.41
N PHE A 149 11.18 5.00 17.30
CA PHE A 149 12.15 4.37 16.41
C PHE A 149 13.32 5.32 16.15
N GLU A 150 14.49 4.74 15.99
CA GLU A 150 15.70 5.44 15.55
C GLU A 150 16.48 4.48 14.63
N THR A 151 16.86 4.98 13.47
CA THR A 151 17.66 4.27 12.48
C THR A 151 18.78 5.18 12.01
N THR A 152 19.97 4.62 11.85
CA THR A 152 21.17 5.35 11.42
C THR A 152 21.98 4.44 10.48
N SER A 153 22.40 4.99 9.35
CA SER A 153 23.21 4.34 8.32
C SER A 153 24.32 5.29 7.84
N ALA A 154 25.18 4.77 6.95
CA ALA A 154 26.24 5.57 6.33
C ALA A 154 25.71 6.72 5.45
N ASP A 155 24.46 6.63 4.98
CA ASP A 155 23.86 7.57 4.04
C ASP A 155 22.84 8.52 4.70
N GLY A 156 22.42 8.22 5.92
CA GLY A 156 21.45 9.01 6.66
C GLY A 156 20.79 8.22 7.78
N GLY A 157 19.61 8.64 8.19
CA GLY A 157 18.84 7.96 9.23
C GLY A 157 17.43 8.52 9.36
N ALA A 158 16.68 7.97 10.30
CA ALA A 158 15.38 8.49 10.66
C ALA A 158 15.08 8.20 12.12
N PHE A 159 14.50 9.17 12.82
CA PHE A 159 13.97 8.97 14.17
C PHE A 159 12.54 9.51 14.27
N GLY A 160 11.74 8.95 15.15
CA GLY A 160 10.35 9.34 15.32
C GLY A 160 9.57 8.38 16.19
N HIS A 161 8.26 8.39 16.01
CA HIS A 161 7.32 7.57 16.76
C HIS A 161 6.41 6.80 15.80
N SER A 162 6.19 5.52 16.07
CA SER A 162 5.27 4.66 15.31
C SER A 162 4.09 4.26 16.18
N TYR A 163 2.88 4.46 15.64
CA TYR A 163 1.61 4.25 16.32
C TYR A 163 0.59 3.59 15.38
N GLY A 164 0.07 2.43 15.77
CA GLY A 164 -1.00 1.73 15.02
C GLY A 164 -0.71 0.27 14.76
N GLU A 165 -1.57 -0.38 13.97
CA GLU A 165 -1.41 -1.80 13.65
C GLU A 165 -0.28 -2.04 12.64
N GLY A 166 0.69 -2.86 13.03
CA GLY A 166 1.67 -3.50 12.15
C GLY A 166 1.34 -4.99 11.95
N GLY A 167 1.84 -5.60 10.88
CA GLY A 167 1.60 -7.03 10.69
C GLY A 167 2.05 -7.58 9.34
N ILE A 168 1.97 -8.90 9.23
CA ILE A 168 2.26 -9.65 8.01
C ILE A 168 1.16 -10.67 7.76
N GLY A 169 0.87 -10.95 6.50
CA GLY A 169 -0.20 -11.87 6.14
C GLY A 169 -0.08 -12.42 4.73
N LEU A 170 -1.01 -13.31 4.42
CA LEU A 170 -1.21 -13.90 3.11
C LEU A 170 -2.63 -13.61 2.65
N PHE A 171 -2.81 -13.47 1.34
CA PHE A 171 -4.13 -13.30 0.76
C PHE A 171 -4.33 -14.20 -0.47
N ILE A 172 -5.59 -14.50 -0.74
CA ILE A 172 -6.08 -14.99 -2.02
C ILE A 172 -7.25 -14.11 -2.46
N GLU A 173 -7.37 -13.85 -3.75
CA GLU A 173 -8.34 -12.92 -4.31
C GLU A 173 -8.88 -13.43 -5.63
N GLY A 174 -10.21 -13.35 -5.79
CA GLY A 174 -10.87 -13.44 -7.09
C GLY A 174 -11.47 -12.08 -7.46
N SER A 175 -11.30 -11.66 -8.70
CA SER A 175 -11.86 -10.40 -9.19
C SER A 175 -12.42 -10.53 -10.60
N TYR A 176 -13.46 -9.74 -10.86
CA TYR A 176 -14.01 -9.53 -12.19
C TYR A 176 -13.79 -8.07 -12.58
N GLN A 177 -13.36 -7.84 -13.81
CA GLN A 177 -13.01 -6.51 -14.30
C GLN A 177 -13.56 -6.27 -15.69
N ARG A 178 -13.90 -5.01 -15.98
CA ARG A 178 -14.36 -4.56 -17.28
C ARG A 178 -13.91 -3.13 -17.55
N ALA A 179 -13.18 -2.92 -18.66
CA ALA A 179 -12.71 -1.62 -19.15
C ALA A 179 -12.78 -1.60 -20.69
N GLY A 180 -13.65 -0.76 -21.26
CA GLY A 180 -13.89 -0.76 -22.71
C GLY A 180 -14.42 -2.11 -23.21
N THR A 181 -13.77 -2.69 -24.22
CA THR A 181 -14.07 -4.05 -24.72
C THR A 181 -13.42 -5.15 -23.87
N LEU A 182 -12.44 -4.81 -23.05
CA LEU A 182 -11.69 -5.75 -22.22
C LEU A 182 -12.48 -6.13 -20.97
N HIS A 183 -12.73 -7.42 -20.78
CA HIS A 183 -13.39 -7.94 -19.58
C HIS A 183 -12.83 -9.30 -19.20
N GLY A 184 -12.87 -9.65 -17.92
CA GLY A 184 -12.21 -10.88 -17.51
C GLY A 184 -12.23 -11.17 -16.03
N TRP A 185 -11.66 -12.33 -15.70
CA TRP A 185 -11.50 -12.82 -14.34
C TRP A 185 -10.02 -12.90 -13.99
N THR A 186 -9.69 -12.49 -12.78
CA THR A 186 -8.34 -12.60 -12.23
C THR A 186 -8.40 -13.30 -10.89
N ALA A 187 -7.58 -14.33 -10.71
CA ALA A 187 -7.33 -14.99 -9.44
C ALA A 187 -5.88 -14.76 -9.02
N THR A 188 -5.65 -14.07 -7.90
CA THR A 188 -4.30 -13.78 -7.39
C THR A 188 -4.11 -14.29 -5.96
N GLY A 189 -2.87 -14.54 -5.58
CA GLY A 189 -2.47 -14.76 -4.20
C GLY A 189 -1.14 -14.09 -3.91
N GLY A 190 -0.87 -13.79 -2.65
CA GLY A 190 0.33 -13.05 -2.31
C GLY A 190 0.53 -12.79 -0.83
N ILE A 191 1.48 -11.89 -0.58
CA ILE A 191 1.90 -11.44 0.74
C ILE A 191 1.33 -10.05 0.99
N LEU A 192 0.97 -9.80 2.24
CA LEU A 192 0.47 -8.54 2.72
C LEU A 192 1.29 -8.08 3.92
N ILE A 193 1.60 -6.79 3.98
CA ILE A 193 2.31 -6.14 5.09
C ILE A 193 1.46 -4.95 5.55
N ARG A 194 1.24 -4.84 6.86
CA ARG A 194 0.67 -3.65 7.50
C ARG A 194 1.78 -2.83 8.11
N VAL A 195 1.83 -1.56 7.74
CA VAL A 195 2.77 -0.56 8.24
C VAL A 195 1.99 0.34 9.20
N PRO A 196 2.41 0.45 10.48
CA PRO A 196 1.77 1.36 11.41
C PRO A 196 1.96 2.81 10.94
N ALA A 197 1.17 3.73 11.48
CA ALA A 197 1.43 5.13 11.20
C ALA A 197 2.74 5.55 11.85
N SER A 198 3.53 6.38 11.19
CA SER A 198 4.80 6.87 11.71
C SER A 198 4.93 8.37 11.47
N ALA A 199 5.43 9.10 12.44
CA ALA A 199 5.76 10.51 12.31
C ALA A 199 7.16 10.77 12.89
N GLY A 200 7.98 11.57 12.21
CA GLY A 200 9.35 11.80 12.63
C GLY A 200 10.14 12.68 11.68
N ILE A 201 11.46 12.54 11.74
CA ILE A 201 12.44 13.23 10.89
C ILE A 201 13.31 12.18 10.23
N ALA A 202 13.35 12.19 8.91
CA ALA A 202 14.38 11.52 8.14
C ALA A 202 15.50 12.52 7.84
N TYR A 203 16.75 12.09 7.85
CA TYR A 203 17.87 12.94 7.47
C TYR A 203 18.80 12.18 6.53
N VAL A 204 19.36 12.90 5.56
CA VAL A 204 20.43 12.40 4.68
C VAL A 204 21.67 13.24 4.87
N TRP A 205 22.84 12.64 4.71
CA TRP A 205 24.08 13.40 4.79
C TRP A 205 24.25 14.32 3.57
N ALA A 206 24.71 15.55 3.77
CA ALA A 206 24.80 16.52 2.69
C ALA A 206 25.76 16.08 1.56
N TRP A 207 26.78 15.30 1.89
CA TRP A 207 27.75 14.80 0.90
C TRP A 207 27.22 13.67 0.02
N THR A 208 26.12 12.99 0.38
CA THR A 208 25.51 11.97 -0.52
C THR A 208 24.70 12.60 -1.65
N LEU A 209 24.52 13.93 -1.62
CA LEU A 209 23.84 14.70 -2.65
C LEU A 209 24.80 15.32 -3.69
N LEU A 210 26.12 15.12 -3.53
CA LEU A 210 27.18 15.62 -4.40
C LEU A 210 27.71 14.51 -5.31
#